data_AF-A0A356QND9-F1
#
_entry.id   AF-A0A356QND9-F1
#
_cell.length_a   1.000
_cell.length_b   1.000
_cell.length_c   1.000
_cell.angle_alpha   90.00
_cell.angle_beta   90.00
_cell.angle_gamma   90.00
#
_symmetry.space_group_name_H-M   'P 1'
#
loop_
_entity.id
_entity.type
_entity.pdbx_description
1 polymer ?
#
loop_
_entity_poly.entity_id
_entity_poly.type
_entity_poly.pdbx_seq_one_letter_code
_entity_poly.pdbx_strand_id
1 'polypeptide(L)'
;RLAPPYKAARCAVLTGLQTQVSRGLNNSTDRPGSDLFMTAMDLVATGTETAVISRWNVGGRTAIDLGIEFIKDRQRETLRDTPLPAAVSWQRAVDLITAEKPDFEREPRIKITNSVIPQNAKHPFFWAGYTLIDCGVLHASANTTEGQAEPVE
;
A
#
# COMPACT_ATOMS: atom_id res chain seq x y z
N ARG A 1 7.62 8.66 23.41
CA ARG A 1 7.46 8.18 22.00
C ARG A 1 8.71 7.38 21.67
N LEU A 2 8.58 6.13 21.25
CA LEU A 2 9.70 5.30 20.78
C LEU A 2 9.99 5.68 19.31
N ALA A 3 11.26 5.87 18.96
CA ALA A 3 11.65 6.10 17.57
C ALA A 3 11.60 4.77 16.79
N PRO A 4 11.18 4.78 15.50
CA PRO A 4 11.18 3.57 14.67
C PRO A 4 12.61 3.02 14.49
N PRO A 5 12.78 1.71 14.32
CA PRO A 5 14.10 1.10 14.15
C PRO A 5 14.82 1.67 12.91
N TYR A 6 16.14 1.87 13.02
CA TYR A 6 16.99 2.57 12.03
C TYR A 6 16.95 2.02 10.59
N LYS A 7 16.43 0.79 10.39
CA LYS A 7 16.28 0.12 9.08
C LYS A 7 14.83 -0.26 8.77
N ALA A 8 13.87 0.59 9.15
CA ALA A 8 12.46 0.36 8.84
C ALA A 8 12.13 0.71 7.38
N ALA A 9 11.33 -0.13 6.72
CA ALA A 9 10.77 0.21 5.42
C ALA A 9 9.65 1.25 5.61
N ARG A 10 9.90 2.52 5.27
CA ARG A 10 8.90 3.59 5.44
C ARG A 10 7.62 3.34 4.65
N CYS A 11 7.73 2.74 3.46
CA CYS A 11 6.61 2.39 2.60
C CYS A 11 6.69 0.91 2.18
N ALA A 12 5.61 0.16 2.39
CA ALA A 12 5.49 -1.24 1.98
C ALA A 12 4.33 -1.42 0.99
N VAL A 13 4.54 -2.19 -0.08
CA VAL A 13 3.48 -2.51 -1.06
C VAL A 13 3.46 -4.01 -1.28
N LEU A 14 2.38 -4.63 -0.81
CA LEU A 14 2.18 -6.07 -0.80
C LEU A 14 0.92 -6.41 -1.60
N THR A 15 0.93 -6.12 -2.91
CA THR A 15 -0.23 -6.29 -3.80
C THR A 15 -0.55 -7.76 -4.12
N GLY A 16 0.36 -8.68 -3.77
CA GLY A 16 0.19 -10.13 -3.90
C GLY A 16 0.08 -10.89 -2.57
N LEU A 17 -0.05 -10.19 -1.43
CA LEU A 17 -0.19 -10.81 -0.12
C LEU A 17 -1.40 -11.75 -0.09
N GLN A 18 -1.14 -13.01 0.29
CA GLN A 18 -2.19 -14.01 0.47
C GLN A 18 -2.65 -14.01 1.93
N THR A 19 -3.68 -13.24 2.20
CA THR A 19 -4.46 -13.30 3.44
C THR A 19 -5.32 -14.56 3.45
N GLN A 20 -5.87 -14.98 4.59
CA GLN A 20 -6.81 -16.11 4.64
C GLN A 20 -8.05 -15.84 3.77
N VAL A 21 -8.49 -14.58 3.71
CA VAL A 21 -9.59 -14.12 2.83
C VAL A 21 -9.29 -14.38 1.34
N SER A 22 -8.01 -14.42 0.93
CA SER A 22 -7.63 -14.68 -0.47
C SER A 22 -8.00 -16.08 -0.99
N ARG A 23 -8.36 -17.02 -0.09
CA ARG A 23 -8.79 -18.40 -0.39
C ARG A 23 -10.29 -18.55 -0.64
N GLY A 24 -11.05 -17.45 -0.59
CA GLY A 24 -12.51 -17.44 -0.83
C GLY A 24 -13.35 -17.73 0.42
N LEU A 25 -14.66 -17.50 0.32
CA LEU A 25 -15.61 -17.60 1.45
C LEU A 25 -15.73 -19.01 2.07
N ASN A 26 -15.16 -20.04 1.44
CA ASN A 26 -15.30 -21.43 1.89
C ASN A 26 -14.55 -21.72 3.20
N ASN A 27 -13.58 -20.88 3.58
CA ASN A 27 -12.78 -21.01 4.79
C ASN A 27 -12.79 -19.68 5.58
N SER A 28 -13.97 -19.15 5.89
CA SER A 28 -14.07 -17.93 6.71
C SER A 28 -13.46 -18.18 8.09
N THR A 29 -12.54 -17.31 8.50
CA THR A 29 -12.04 -17.31 9.88
C THR A 29 -13.17 -16.93 10.84
N ASP A 30 -13.08 -17.38 12.10
CA ASP A 30 -14.04 -16.99 13.15
C ASP A 30 -14.16 -15.47 13.33
N ARG A 31 -13.14 -14.72 12.87
CA ARG A 31 -13.10 -13.25 12.86
C ARG A 31 -12.61 -12.73 11.52
N PRO A 32 -13.51 -12.39 10.59
CA PRO A 32 -13.13 -11.81 9.29
C PRO A 32 -12.24 -10.57 9.45
N GLY A 33 -11.12 -10.52 8.71
CA GLY A 33 -10.18 -9.40 8.71
C GLY A 33 -9.13 -9.42 9.83
N SER A 34 -9.12 -10.45 10.71
CA SER A 34 -8.07 -10.60 11.72
C SER A 34 -6.66 -10.73 11.12
N ASP A 35 -6.55 -11.39 9.97
CA ASP A 35 -5.33 -11.53 9.18
C ASP A 35 -4.80 -10.18 8.64
N LEU A 36 -5.70 -9.36 8.11
CA LEU A 36 -5.37 -7.99 7.67
C LEU A 36 -4.95 -7.11 8.84
N PHE A 37 -5.67 -7.21 9.97
CA PHE A 37 -5.33 -6.48 11.18
C PHE A 37 -3.94 -6.86 11.70
N MET A 38 -3.66 -8.16 11.87
CA MET A 38 -2.34 -8.61 12.34
C MET A 38 -1.23 -8.19 11.37
N THR A 39 -1.44 -8.34 10.06
CA THR A 39 -0.46 -7.89 9.07
C THR A 39 -0.20 -6.38 9.17
N ALA A 40 -1.25 -5.58 9.33
CA ALA A 40 -1.13 -4.13 9.50
C ALA A 40 -0.35 -3.80 10.78
N MET A 41 -0.66 -4.46 11.90
CA MET A 41 0.03 -4.25 13.16
C MET A 41 1.51 -4.66 13.08
N ASP A 42 1.84 -5.77 12.44
CA ASP A 42 3.23 -6.21 12.25
C ASP A 42 4.05 -5.20 11.42
N LEU A 43 3.45 -4.66 10.35
CA LEU A 43 4.07 -3.61 9.54
C LEU A 43 4.31 -2.34 10.35
N VAL A 44 3.30 -1.88 11.10
CA VAL A 44 3.43 -0.67 11.93
C VAL A 44 4.44 -0.90 13.07
N ALA A 45 4.42 -2.05 13.72
CA ALA A 45 5.34 -2.40 14.81
C ALA A 45 6.81 -2.45 14.35
N THR A 46 7.05 -2.81 13.08
CA THR A 46 8.39 -2.79 12.47
C THR A 46 8.81 -1.40 11.96
N GLY A 47 7.95 -0.38 12.12
CA GLY A 47 8.24 1.01 11.76
C GLY A 47 7.79 1.41 10.35
N THR A 48 6.90 0.63 9.71
CA THR A 48 6.29 1.02 8.44
C THR A 48 5.34 2.19 8.66
N GLU A 49 5.53 3.30 7.93
CA GLU A 49 4.67 4.49 8.02
C GLU A 49 3.45 4.36 7.10
N THR A 50 3.65 3.84 5.88
CA THR A 50 2.59 3.66 4.89
C THR A 50 2.65 2.25 4.30
N ALA A 51 1.51 1.59 4.19
CA ALA A 51 1.42 0.27 3.56
C ALA A 51 0.19 0.13 2.65
N VAL A 52 0.37 -0.54 1.51
CA VAL A 52 -0.74 -1.05 0.68
C VAL A 52 -0.71 -2.57 0.74
N ILE A 53 -1.78 -3.18 1.23
CA ILE A 53 -1.89 -4.65 1.37
C ILE A 53 -3.09 -5.18 0.59
N SER A 54 -2.93 -6.31 -0.10
CA SER A 54 -4.06 -6.98 -0.75
C SER A 54 -4.92 -7.76 0.24
N ARG A 55 -6.22 -7.49 0.25
CA ARG A 55 -7.29 -8.26 0.92
C ARG A 55 -7.63 -9.52 0.16
N TRP A 56 -7.70 -9.42 -1.16
CA TRP A 56 -7.74 -10.56 -2.06
C TRP A 56 -6.75 -10.32 -3.18
N ASN A 57 -6.02 -11.37 -3.54
CA ASN A 57 -5.03 -11.27 -4.60
C ASN A 57 -5.74 -11.42 -5.96
N VAL A 58 -5.76 -10.37 -6.79
CA VAL A 58 -6.14 -10.51 -8.22
C VAL A 58 -5.02 -11.22 -8.98
N GLY A 59 -3.78 -10.85 -8.65
CA GLY A 59 -2.58 -11.58 -9.02
C GLY A 59 -2.24 -11.47 -10.49
N GLY A 60 -2.24 -10.27 -11.07
CA GLY A 60 -1.89 -10.04 -12.47
C GLY A 60 -1.17 -8.73 -12.70
N ARG A 61 -1.04 -8.33 -13.97
CA ARG A 61 -0.31 -7.12 -14.35
C ARG A 61 -0.90 -5.87 -13.71
N THR A 62 -2.23 -5.74 -13.69
CA THR A 62 -2.93 -4.60 -13.10
C THR A 62 -2.56 -4.40 -11.63
N ALA A 63 -2.46 -5.49 -10.86
CA ALA A 63 -2.07 -5.46 -9.45
C ALA A 63 -0.64 -4.95 -9.23
N ILE A 64 0.28 -5.31 -10.13
CA ILE A 64 1.67 -4.89 -10.10
C ILE A 64 1.77 -3.40 -10.46
N ASP A 65 1.10 -3.01 -11.55
CA ASP A 65 1.17 -1.64 -12.08
C ASP A 65 0.55 -0.63 -11.10
N LEU A 66 -0.52 -1.00 -10.37
CA LEU A 66 -1.06 -0.20 -9.25
C LEU A 66 0.00 0.07 -8.17
N GLY A 67 0.73 -0.98 -7.76
CA GLY A 67 1.78 -0.86 -6.77
C GLY A 67 2.95 0.01 -7.25
N ILE A 68 3.35 -0.15 -8.51
CA ILE A 68 4.42 0.64 -9.14
C ILE A 68 4.04 2.12 -9.19
N GLU A 69 2.85 2.47 -9.68
CA GLU A 69 2.43 3.88 -9.77
C GLU A 69 2.31 4.54 -8.40
N PHE A 70 1.80 3.81 -7.41
CA PHE A 70 1.79 4.29 -6.03
C PHE A 70 3.21 4.56 -5.51
N ILE A 71 4.14 3.61 -5.64
CA ILE A 71 5.53 3.78 -5.18
C ILE A 71 6.22 4.96 -5.86
N LYS A 72 6.01 5.16 -7.16
CA LYS A 72 6.58 6.30 -7.90
C LYS A 72 6.17 7.64 -7.27
N ASP A 73 4.92 7.78 -6.86
CA ASP A 73 4.47 8.99 -6.17
C ASP A 73 5.08 9.11 -4.77
N ARG A 74 5.14 8.01 -4.01
CA ARG A 74 5.75 8.00 -2.67
C ARG A 74 7.24 8.37 -2.70
N GLN A 75 7.98 7.90 -3.70
CA GLN A 75 9.39 8.25 -3.89
C GLN A 75 9.60 9.73 -4.25
N ARG A 76 8.63 10.36 -4.92
CA ARG A 76 8.69 11.79 -5.27
C ARG A 76 8.30 12.70 -4.11
N GLU A 77 7.64 12.18 -3.08
CA GLU A 77 7.24 12.98 -1.91
C GLU A 77 8.44 13.55 -1.16
N THR A 78 9.54 12.80 -1.05
CA THR A 78 10.76 13.27 -0.35
C THR A 78 11.39 14.50 -1.00
N LEU A 79 10.96 14.86 -2.21
CA LEU A 79 11.42 16.02 -2.97
C LEU A 79 10.45 17.21 -2.89
N ARG A 80 9.33 17.09 -2.17
CA ARG A 80 8.29 18.12 -2.07
C ARG A 80 8.37 18.85 -0.74
N ASP A 81 8.16 20.16 -0.78
CA ASP A 81 8.01 20.98 0.44
C ASP A 81 6.76 20.62 1.24
N THR A 82 5.71 20.17 0.55
CA THR A 82 4.46 19.70 1.17
C THR A 82 4.24 18.22 0.83
N PRO A 83 4.20 17.33 1.85
CA PRO A 83 3.91 15.92 1.66
C PRO A 83 2.54 15.70 1.00
N LEU A 84 2.48 14.80 0.02
CA LEU A 84 1.21 14.40 -0.61
C LEU A 84 0.60 13.26 0.21
N PRO A 85 -0.66 13.37 0.69
CA PRO A 85 -1.29 12.29 1.45
C PRO A 85 -1.28 10.97 0.67
N ALA A 86 -0.96 9.85 1.34
CA ALA A 86 -0.86 8.56 0.68
C ALA A 86 -2.16 8.16 -0.03
N ALA A 87 -3.31 8.54 0.52
CA ALA A 87 -4.62 8.31 -0.10
C ALA A 87 -4.74 8.97 -1.48
N VAL A 88 -4.17 10.16 -1.68
CA VAL A 88 -4.19 10.86 -2.97
C VAL A 88 -3.29 10.15 -3.98
N SER A 89 -2.10 9.70 -3.56
CA SER A 89 -1.22 8.88 -4.40
C SER A 89 -1.88 7.55 -4.81
N TRP A 90 -2.58 6.89 -3.88
CA TRP A 90 -3.29 5.65 -4.17
C TRP A 90 -4.44 5.87 -5.15
N GLN A 91 -5.24 6.92 -4.92
CA GLN A 91 -6.32 7.31 -5.83
C GLN A 91 -5.79 7.57 -7.25
N ARG A 92 -4.69 8.34 -7.38
CA ARG A 92 -4.05 8.58 -8.68
C ARG A 92 -3.61 7.28 -9.36
N ALA A 93 -3.01 6.36 -8.61
CA ALA A 93 -2.61 5.06 -9.15
C ALA A 93 -3.82 4.28 -9.69
N VAL A 94 -4.92 4.25 -8.93
CA VAL A 94 -6.18 3.62 -9.37
C VAL A 94 -6.72 4.30 -10.63
N ASP A 95 -6.81 5.63 -10.66
CA ASP A 95 -7.34 6.37 -11.81
C ASP A 95 -6.52 6.12 -13.08
N LEU A 96 -5.20 6.12 -12.98
CA LEU A 96 -4.30 5.88 -14.11
C LEU A 96 -4.40 4.46 -14.63
N ILE A 97 -4.22 3.48 -13.75
CA ILE A 97 -4.14 2.07 -14.17
C ILE A 97 -5.51 1.57 -14.64
N THR A 98 -6.60 2.00 -14.01
CA THR A 98 -7.95 1.54 -14.38
C THR A 98 -8.48 2.17 -15.67
N ALA A 99 -7.87 3.27 -16.15
CA ALA A 99 -8.17 3.86 -17.45
C ALA A 99 -7.61 3.03 -18.63
N GLU A 100 -6.58 2.22 -18.38
CA GLU A 100 -5.95 1.39 -19.40
C GLU A 100 -6.75 0.11 -19.68
N LYS A 101 -6.55 -0.45 -20.89
CA LYS A 101 -7.10 -1.74 -21.27
C LYS A 101 -6.29 -2.86 -20.60
N PRO A 102 -6.92 -3.73 -19.77
CA PRO A 102 -6.21 -4.81 -19.11
C PRO A 102 -5.72 -5.85 -20.12
N ASP A 103 -4.52 -6.36 -19.89
CA ASP A 103 -3.93 -7.47 -20.63
C ASP A 103 -4.39 -8.80 -20.01
N PHE A 104 -5.50 -9.36 -20.51
CA PHE A 104 -6.15 -10.52 -19.91
C PHE A 104 -5.28 -11.78 -19.86
N GLU A 105 -4.31 -11.94 -20.77
CA GLU A 105 -3.34 -13.06 -20.71
C GLU A 105 -2.43 -12.96 -19.49
N ARG A 106 -2.31 -11.76 -18.91
CA ARG A 106 -1.54 -11.48 -17.69
C ARG A 106 -2.43 -11.28 -16.47
N GLU A 107 -3.70 -11.67 -16.54
CA GLU A 107 -4.67 -11.62 -15.44
C GLU A 107 -5.18 -13.04 -15.10
N PRO A 108 -4.42 -13.85 -14.35
CA PRO A 108 -4.64 -15.30 -14.21
C PRO A 108 -5.94 -15.68 -13.49
N ARG A 109 -6.59 -14.74 -12.79
CA ARG A 109 -7.88 -14.96 -12.14
C ARG A 109 -9.08 -14.55 -13.01
N ILE A 110 -8.85 -14.00 -14.20
CA ILE A 110 -9.91 -13.63 -15.14
C ILE A 110 -10.05 -14.74 -16.18
N LYS A 111 -11.28 -15.21 -16.38
CA LYS A 111 -11.64 -16.10 -17.48
C LYS A 111 -12.49 -15.30 -18.45
N ILE A 112 -11.97 -15.08 -19.66
CA ILE A 112 -12.76 -14.46 -20.72
C ILE A 112 -13.81 -15.46 -21.16
N THR A 113 -15.07 -15.13 -20.92
CA THR A 113 -16.21 -15.80 -21.54
C THR A 113 -16.71 -14.92 -22.67
N ASN A 114 -17.13 -15.52 -23.79
CA ASN A 114 -17.40 -14.88 -25.09
C ASN A 114 -18.50 -13.79 -25.08
N SER A 115 -19.00 -13.38 -23.92
CA SER A 115 -20.15 -12.49 -23.77
C SER A 115 -19.76 -11.01 -23.66
N VAL A 116 -18.67 -10.63 -22.97
CA VAL A 116 -18.19 -9.23 -22.89
C VAL A 116 -16.70 -9.18 -22.51
N ILE A 117 -15.86 -8.53 -23.34
CA ILE A 117 -14.46 -8.23 -22.99
C ILE A 117 -14.40 -6.80 -22.43
N PRO A 118 -13.98 -6.60 -21.17
CA PRO A 118 -13.81 -5.26 -20.59
C PRO A 118 -12.87 -4.38 -21.43
N GLN A 119 -13.28 -3.15 -21.71
CA GLN A 119 -12.44 -2.17 -22.44
C GLN A 119 -11.37 -1.52 -21.54
N ASN A 120 -11.60 -1.53 -20.23
CA ASN A 120 -10.71 -0.95 -19.23
C ASN A 120 -10.78 -1.74 -17.91
N ALA A 121 -9.89 -1.41 -16.98
CA ALA A 121 -9.80 -2.05 -15.68
C ALA A 121 -10.63 -1.35 -14.58
N LYS A 122 -11.68 -0.58 -14.92
CA LYS A 122 -12.53 0.12 -13.93
C LYS A 122 -13.38 -0.79 -13.08
N HIS A 123 -13.60 -2.04 -13.50
CA HIS A 123 -14.37 -3.00 -12.71
C HIS A 123 -13.71 -3.19 -11.32
N PRO A 124 -14.47 -3.11 -10.20
CA PRO A 124 -13.92 -3.15 -8.84
C PRO A 124 -13.04 -4.35 -8.53
N PHE A 125 -13.20 -5.44 -9.28
CA PHE A 125 -12.31 -6.60 -9.22
C PHE A 125 -10.83 -6.20 -9.26
N PHE A 126 -10.44 -5.25 -10.11
CA PHE A 126 -9.04 -4.86 -10.32
C PHE A 126 -8.42 -4.02 -9.21
N TRP A 127 -9.20 -3.21 -8.47
CA TRP A 127 -8.66 -2.17 -7.59
C TRP A 127 -9.28 -2.14 -6.18
N ALA A 128 -10.46 -2.71 -5.95
CA ALA A 128 -11.09 -2.65 -4.64
C ALA A 128 -10.48 -3.64 -3.63
N GLY A 129 -9.57 -4.52 -4.09
CA GLY A 129 -8.96 -5.56 -3.29
C GLY A 129 -7.84 -5.11 -2.36
N TYR A 130 -7.58 -3.82 -2.23
CA TYR A 130 -6.45 -3.30 -1.46
C TYR A 130 -6.91 -2.49 -0.25
N THR A 131 -6.09 -2.50 0.79
CA THR A 131 -6.22 -1.64 1.96
C THR A 131 -4.98 -0.76 2.04
N LEU A 132 -5.19 0.55 2.09
CA LEU A 132 -4.15 1.52 2.40
C LEU A 132 -4.13 1.76 3.92
N ILE A 133 -2.95 1.69 4.51
CA ILE A 133 -2.66 2.02 5.89
C ILE A 133 -1.66 3.18 5.84
N ASP A 134 -1.96 4.28 6.50
CA ASP A 134 -1.08 5.45 6.54
C ASP A 134 -1.07 6.02 7.96
N CYS A 135 0.07 5.93 8.63
CA CYS A 135 0.30 6.50 9.95
C CYS A 135 0.73 7.97 9.89
N GLY A 136 0.86 8.52 8.68
CA GLY A 136 1.36 9.87 8.42
C GLY A 136 2.88 9.98 8.58
N VAL A 137 3.43 11.10 8.13
CA VAL A 137 4.86 11.41 8.29
C VAL A 137 5.12 11.68 9.77
N LEU A 138 5.76 10.73 10.45
CA LEU A 138 6.33 11.01 11.77
C LEU A 138 7.52 11.94 11.56
N HIS A 139 7.30 13.26 11.67
CA HIS A 139 8.42 14.19 11.82
C HIS A 139 9.23 13.72 13.04
N ALA A 140 10.43 13.21 12.80
CA ALA A 140 11.41 13.06 13.85
C ALA A 140 11.64 14.47 14.41
N SER A 141 11.10 14.75 15.60
CA SER A 141 11.41 15.99 16.30
C SER A 141 12.92 16.00 16.49
N ALA A 142 13.62 16.82 15.71
CA ALA A 142 15.03 17.09 15.90
C ALA A 142 15.18 17.93 17.18
N ASN A 143 14.97 17.31 18.34
CA ASN A 143 15.46 17.84 19.60
C ASN A 143 16.83 17.21 19.86
N THR A 144 17.82 17.62 19.07
CA THR A 144 19.20 17.60 19.55
C THR A 144 19.44 18.99 20.09
N THR A 145 19.19 19.14 21.39
CA THR A 145 19.66 20.28 22.17
C THR A 145 21.17 20.35 21.99
N GLU A 146 21.65 21.30 21.18
CA GLU A 146 23.02 21.78 21.27
C GLU A 146 23.18 22.38 22.66
N GLY A 147 23.79 21.61 23.57
CA GLY A 147 24.25 22.14 24.84
C GLY A 147 25.33 23.16 24.56
N GLN A 148 24.97 24.45 24.61
CA GLN A 148 25.91 25.54 24.81
C GLN A 148 26.76 25.22 26.04
N ALA A 149 28.03 24.92 25.81
CA ALA A 149 29.04 24.97 26.85
C ALA A 149 29.34 26.45 27.12
N GLU A 150 28.87 26.98 28.25
CA GLU A 150 29.41 28.21 28.80
C GLU A 150 30.76 27.93 29.47
N PRO A 151 31.78 28.79 29.27
CA PRO A 151 33.02 28.72 30.02
C PRO A 151 32.81 29.34 31.41
N VAL A 152 33.19 28.62 32.46
CA VAL A 152 33.25 29.16 33.82
C VAL A 152 34.64 29.82 33.98
N GLU A 153 34.66 31.13 34.19
CA GLU A 153 35.78 31.87 34.82
C GLU A 153 35.79 31.63 36.33
#